data_AF-A0A7Y6F5I2-F1
#
_entry.id   AF-A0A7Y6F5I2-F1
#
_cell.length_a   1.000
_cell.length_b   1.000
_cell.length_c   1.000
_cell.angle_alpha   90.00
_cell.angle_beta   90.00
_cell.angle_gamma   90.00
#
_symmetry.space_group_name_H-M   'P 1'
#
loop_
_entity.id
_entity.type
_entity.pdbx_description
1 polymer ?
#
loop_
_entity_poly.entity_id
_entity_poly.type
_entity_poly.pdbx_seq_one_letter_code
_entity_poly.pdbx_strand_id
1 'polypeptide(L)'
;MTVTIWIDGWQTQCCGESFRPGGVVEWQVVEADAEDHADVVGAGRAAEIDFREERHGGAGEEGASIRVKAEAVVEVHCRYEVAGDGVGYPVPGSTELVSVERADGWAAERPGATFCGYLVAAEPVAG
;
A
#
# COMPACT_ATOMS: atom_id res chain seq x y z
N MET A 1 -13.03 -10.76 -10.75
CA MET A 1 -12.95 -9.29 -10.57
C MET A 1 -11.69 -9.06 -9.79
N THR A 2 -10.83 -8.16 -10.24
CA THR A 2 -9.58 -7.82 -9.55
C THR A 2 -9.81 -6.53 -8.79
N VAL A 3 -9.31 -6.47 -7.56
CA VAL A 3 -9.30 -5.27 -6.73
C VAL A 3 -7.86 -4.84 -6.48
N THR A 4 -7.64 -3.54 -6.32
CA THR A 4 -6.35 -2.95 -5.96
C THR A 4 -6.40 -2.52 -4.51
N ILE A 5 -5.47 -3.05 -3.71
CA ILE A 5 -5.40 -2.79 -2.27
C ILE A 5 -4.08 -2.10 -1.96
N TRP A 6 -4.13 -0.97 -1.27
CA TRP A 6 -2.98 -0.30 -0.68
C TRP A 6 -2.65 -0.89 0.69
N ILE A 7 -1.39 -1.25 0.91
CA ILE A 7 -0.87 -1.66 2.22
C ILE A 7 0.24 -0.70 2.63
N ASP A 8 0.05 0.05 3.71
CA ASP A 8 1.11 0.91 4.20
C ASP A 8 2.33 0.11 4.67
N GLY A 9 3.53 0.61 4.34
CA GLY A 9 4.79 -0.07 4.67
C GLY A 9 4.96 -0.30 6.18
N TRP A 10 4.54 0.67 6.98
CA TRP A 10 4.63 0.60 8.44
C TRP A 10 3.71 -0.47 9.06
N GLN A 11 2.54 -0.74 8.46
CA GLN A 11 1.64 -1.82 8.91
C GLN A 11 2.37 -3.17 8.82
N THR A 12 3.13 -3.39 7.74
CA THR A 12 3.92 -4.61 7.54
C THR A 12 5.12 -4.70 8.47
N GLN A 13 5.79 -3.58 8.75
CA GLN A 13 6.96 -3.54 9.65
C GLN A 13 6.61 -3.75 11.13
N CYS A 14 5.40 -3.38 11.55
CA CYS A 14 4.99 -3.49 12.96
C CYS A 14 4.52 -4.91 13.30
N CYS A 15 3.43 -5.35 12.66
CA CYS A 15 2.76 -6.61 12.96
C CYS A 15 2.20 -7.32 11.71
N GLY A 16 2.43 -6.76 10.52
CA GLY A 16 1.87 -7.32 9.30
C GLY A 16 2.57 -8.61 8.89
N GLU A 17 1.77 -9.54 8.39
CA GLU A 17 2.26 -10.83 7.95
C GLU A 17 2.86 -10.72 6.54
N SER A 18 4.01 -11.34 6.30
CA SER A 18 4.61 -11.31 4.97
C SER A 18 3.74 -12.07 3.97
N PHE A 19 3.57 -11.50 2.78
CA PHE A 19 2.77 -12.11 1.71
C PHE A 19 3.53 -12.11 0.39
N ARG A 20 2.97 -12.80 -0.61
CA ARG A 20 3.58 -12.94 -1.93
C ARG A 20 2.51 -13.15 -3.00
N PRO A 21 2.81 -12.86 -4.27
CA PRO A 21 1.97 -13.29 -5.39
C PRO A 21 1.63 -14.78 -5.30
N GLY A 22 0.40 -15.13 -5.62
CA GLY A 22 -0.22 -16.44 -5.48
C GLY A 22 -0.68 -16.80 -4.05
N GLY A 23 -0.30 -16.03 -3.03
CA GLY A 23 -0.71 -16.24 -1.65
C GLY A 23 -2.14 -15.79 -1.38
N VAL A 24 -2.85 -16.52 -0.52
CA VAL A 24 -4.17 -16.11 0.00
C VAL A 24 -3.98 -15.44 1.34
N VAL A 25 -4.57 -14.27 1.50
CA VAL A 25 -4.49 -13.42 2.69
C VAL A 25 -5.89 -12.95 3.08
N GLU A 26 -6.05 -12.63 4.36
CA GLU A 26 -7.26 -12.00 4.89
C GLU A 26 -6.86 -10.67 5.51
N TRP A 27 -7.52 -9.60 5.07
CA TRP A 27 -7.24 -8.25 5.50
C TRP A 27 -8.51 -7.56 5.95
N GLN A 28 -8.38 -6.70 6.95
CA GLN A 28 -9.40 -5.69 7.24
C GLN A 28 -9.13 -4.50 6.33
N VAL A 29 -10.13 -4.08 5.57
CA VAL A 29 -9.99 -3.01 4.59
C VAL A 29 -11.08 -1.96 4.74
N VAL A 30 -10.76 -0.73 4.36
CA VAL A 30 -11.71 0.36 4.15
C VAL A 30 -11.61 0.85 2.71
N GLU A 31 -12.66 1.47 2.19
CA GLU A 31 -12.62 2.10 0.86
C GLU A 31 -11.50 3.16 0.84
N ALA A 32 -10.71 3.17 -0.22
CA ALA A 32 -9.66 4.16 -0.36
C ALA A 32 -10.22 5.46 -0.94
N ASP A 33 -9.83 6.59 -0.35
CA ASP A 33 -9.97 7.88 -1.03
C ASP A 33 -8.75 8.10 -1.95
N ALA A 34 -9.00 8.56 -3.17
CA ALA A 34 -7.95 8.86 -4.13
C ALA A 34 -7.07 10.02 -3.64
N GLU A 35 -7.62 10.96 -2.87
CA GLU A 35 -6.87 12.09 -2.32
C GLU A 35 -5.79 11.62 -1.33
N ASP A 36 -6.04 10.54 -0.59
CA ASP A 36 -5.10 10.00 0.42
C ASP A 36 -3.77 9.51 -0.19
N HIS A 37 -3.79 9.09 -1.46
CA HIS A 37 -2.64 8.46 -2.11
C HIS A 37 -2.12 9.26 -3.31
N ALA A 38 -2.83 10.30 -3.74
CA ALA A 38 -2.50 11.07 -4.95
C ALA A 38 -1.08 11.66 -4.93
N ASP A 39 -0.62 12.13 -3.76
CA ASP A 39 0.72 12.71 -3.62
C ASP A 39 1.84 11.64 -3.67
N VAL A 40 1.51 10.37 -3.38
CA VAL A 40 2.47 9.26 -3.35
C VAL A 40 2.53 8.50 -4.67
N VAL A 41 1.38 8.11 -5.22
CA VAL A 41 1.30 7.27 -6.45
C VAL A 41 0.86 8.05 -7.69
N GLY A 42 0.52 9.33 -7.53
CA GLY A 42 -0.10 10.14 -8.57
C GLY A 42 -1.62 9.94 -8.65
N ALA A 43 -2.35 11.02 -8.91
CA ALA A 43 -3.83 11.02 -8.93
C ALA A 43 -4.47 9.94 -9.81
N GLY A 44 -3.89 9.68 -10.99
CA GLY A 44 -4.41 8.67 -11.91
C GLY A 44 -4.41 7.27 -11.31
N ARG A 45 -3.36 6.92 -10.57
CA ARG A 45 -3.24 5.60 -9.92
C ARG A 45 -3.96 5.53 -8.59
N ALA A 46 -3.97 6.63 -7.84
CA ALA A 46 -4.72 6.72 -6.60
C ALA A 46 -6.22 6.45 -6.83
N ALA A 47 -6.77 6.92 -7.95
CA ALA A 47 -8.14 6.64 -8.36
C ALA A 47 -8.41 5.17 -8.75
N GLU A 48 -7.37 4.35 -8.92
CA GLU A 48 -7.49 2.91 -9.20
C GLU A 48 -7.39 2.06 -7.94
N ILE A 49 -7.11 2.66 -6.77
CA ILE A 49 -7.04 1.97 -5.49
C ILE A 49 -8.48 1.81 -4.98
N ASP A 50 -8.95 0.58 -4.88
CA ASP A 50 -10.29 0.28 -4.38
C ASP A 50 -10.32 0.34 -2.85
N PHE A 51 -9.27 -0.17 -2.21
CA PHE A 51 -9.22 -0.34 -0.76
C PHE A 51 -7.85 -0.01 -0.18
N ARG A 52 -7.83 0.37 1.10
CA ARG A 52 -6.61 0.38 1.92
C ARG A 52 -6.76 -0.58 3.08
N GLU A 53 -5.70 -1.31 3.38
CA GLU A 53 -5.65 -2.18 4.56
C GLU A 53 -5.55 -1.36 5.82
N GLU A 54 -6.42 -1.64 6.77
CA GLU A 54 -6.48 -0.93 8.02
C GLU A 54 -6.51 -1.90 9.21
N ARG A 55 -5.40 -1.94 9.93
CA ARG A 55 -5.18 -2.74 11.14
C ARG A 55 -4.89 -1.92 12.39
N HIS A 56 -4.57 -0.63 12.25
CA HIS A 56 -4.12 0.23 13.34
C HIS A 56 -4.89 1.56 13.46
N GLY A 57 -5.81 1.83 12.54
CA GLY A 57 -6.74 2.95 12.52
C GLY A 57 -7.76 2.78 13.65
N GLY A 58 -7.47 3.40 14.79
CA GLY A 58 -8.25 3.25 15.99
C GLY A 58 -9.75 3.51 15.80
N ALA A 59 -10.57 2.53 16.20
CA ALA A 59 -11.96 2.58 16.65
C ALA A 59 -13.03 3.37 15.85
N GLY A 60 -12.73 3.96 14.69
CA GLY A 60 -13.64 4.87 13.99
C GLY A 60 -14.25 4.35 12.70
N GLU A 61 -13.50 3.55 11.92
CA GLU A 61 -13.98 2.99 10.65
C GLU A 61 -14.17 1.48 10.82
N GLU A 62 -15.42 1.02 10.74
CA GLU A 62 -15.74 -0.42 10.66
C GLU A 62 -15.25 -0.95 9.31
N GLY A 63 -13.98 -1.36 9.25
CA GLY A 63 -13.40 -2.00 8.07
C GLY A 63 -14.07 -3.35 7.79
N ALA A 64 -14.23 -3.68 6.52
CA ALA A 64 -14.72 -4.99 6.09
C ALA A 64 -13.56 -5.99 6.06
N SER A 65 -13.78 -7.22 6.54
CA SER A 65 -12.83 -8.31 6.31
C SER A 65 -12.99 -8.84 4.90
N ILE A 66 -11.91 -8.85 4.12
CA ILE A 66 -11.86 -9.43 2.78
C ILE A 66 -10.77 -10.49 2.71
N ARG A 67 -11.12 -11.64 2.12
CA ARG A 67 -10.16 -12.69 1.79
C ARG A 67 -9.85 -12.63 0.31
N VAL A 68 -8.56 -12.51 -0.02
CA VAL A 68 -8.11 -12.35 -1.41
C VAL A 68 -6.89 -13.22 -1.72
N LYS A 69 -6.71 -13.54 -3.00
CA LYS A 69 -5.47 -14.09 -3.54
C LYS A 69 -4.70 -12.95 -4.19
N ALA A 70 -3.48 -12.68 -3.71
CA ALA A 70 -2.62 -11.66 -4.29
C ALA A 70 -2.12 -12.14 -5.66
N GLU A 71 -2.43 -11.43 -6.74
CA GLU A 71 -1.97 -11.76 -8.09
C GLU A 71 -0.65 -11.05 -8.42
N ALA A 72 -0.51 -9.80 -8.00
CA ALA A 72 0.72 -9.02 -8.14
C ALA A 72 0.96 -8.16 -6.90
N VAL A 73 2.23 -7.99 -6.55
CA VAL A 73 2.66 -7.15 -5.43
C VAL A 73 3.73 -6.20 -5.93
N VAL A 74 3.51 -4.91 -5.69
CA VAL A 74 4.38 -3.83 -6.16
C VAL A 74 4.76 -2.97 -4.97
N GLU A 75 6.04 -2.88 -4.65
CA GLU A 75 6.54 -1.86 -3.73
C GLU A 75 6.41 -0.48 -4.37
N VAL A 76 5.97 0.46 -3.56
CA VAL A 76 5.91 1.88 -3.91
C VAL A 76 6.96 2.61 -3.11
N HIS A 77 7.79 3.35 -3.83
CA HIS A 77 8.80 4.22 -3.26
C HIS A 77 8.60 5.63 -3.79
N CYS A 78 8.85 6.65 -2.99
CA CYS A 78 8.92 8.03 -3.49
C CYS A 78 9.97 8.84 -2.73
N ARG A 79 10.38 9.95 -3.31
CA ARG A 79 11.26 10.89 -2.63
C ARG A 79 10.44 11.76 -1.70
N TYR A 80 10.97 12.06 -0.51
CA TYR A 80 10.40 13.05 0.39
C TYR A 80 11.28 14.29 0.46
N GLU A 81 10.66 15.46 0.51
CA GLU A 81 11.31 16.74 0.79
C GLU A 81 10.75 17.32 2.09
N VAL A 82 11.64 17.75 2.98
CA VAL A 82 11.27 18.33 4.26
C VAL A 82 10.91 19.80 4.07
N ALA A 83 9.69 20.16 4.42
CA ALA A 83 9.24 21.54 4.40
C ALA A 83 9.73 22.32 5.63
N GLY A 84 9.47 23.63 5.66
CA GLY A 84 9.92 24.53 6.74
C GLY A 84 9.35 24.20 8.13
N ASP A 85 8.34 23.35 8.21
CA ASP A 85 7.72 22.83 9.44
C ASP A 85 8.36 21.53 9.96
N GLY A 86 9.34 20.99 9.23
CA GLY A 86 10.01 19.74 9.57
C GLY A 86 9.27 18.48 9.11
N VAL A 87 8.12 18.62 8.43
CA VAL A 87 7.36 17.49 7.87
C VAL A 87 7.92 17.13 6.49
N GLY A 88 8.13 15.84 6.25
CA GLY A 88 8.50 15.33 4.94
C GLY A 88 7.26 15.15 4.07
N TYR A 89 7.24 15.80 2.91
CA TYR A 89 6.18 15.64 1.91
C TYR A 89 6.69 14.84 0.72
N PRO A 90 5.89 13.91 0.16
CA PRO A 90 6.27 13.20 -1.04
C PRO A 90 6.43 14.20 -2.19
N VAL A 91 7.49 14.03 -2.98
CA VAL A 91 7.76 14.84 -4.15
C VAL A 91 6.91 14.33 -5.31
N PRO A 92 6.01 15.14 -5.88
CA PRO A 92 5.16 14.71 -6.98
C PRO A 92 5.98 14.19 -8.17
N GLY A 93 5.57 13.03 -8.72
CA GLY A 93 6.23 12.40 -9.87
C GLY A 93 7.55 11.69 -9.55
N SER A 94 7.94 11.60 -8.28
CA SER A 94 9.13 10.82 -7.84
C SER A 94 8.83 9.34 -7.58
N THR A 95 7.60 8.89 -7.82
CA THR A 95 7.17 7.52 -7.55
C THR A 95 7.97 6.52 -8.37
N GLU A 96 8.59 5.57 -7.69
CA GLU A 96 9.18 4.36 -8.26
C GLU A 96 8.35 3.14 -7.87
N LEU A 97 8.02 2.31 -8.86
CA LEU A 97 7.26 1.09 -8.67
C LEU A 97 8.13 -0.13 -8.93
N VAL A 98 8.09 -1.10 -8.02
CA VAL A 98 8.97 -2.27 -8.08
C VAL A 98 8.15 -3.52 -7.84
N SER A 99 7.99 -4.35 -8.87
CA SER A 99 7.39 -5.68 -8.69
C SER A 99 8.26 -6.55 -7.81
N VAL A 100 7.65 -7.20 -6.82
CA VAL A 100 8.36 -8.07 -5.87
C VAL A 100 7.71 -9.44 -5.76
N GLU A 101 8.53 -10.45 -5.52
CA GLU A 101 8.07 -11.83 -5.27
C GLU A 101 7.68 -12.05 -3.81
N ARG A 102 7.97 -11.08 -2.93
CA ARG A 102 7.65 -11.12 -1.51
C ARG A 102 7.52 -9.71 -0.95
N ALA A 103 6.46 -9.47 -0.19
CA ALA A 103 6.29 -8.30 0.66
C ALA A 103 6.51 -8.72 2.12
N ASP A 104 7.58 -8.23 2.73
CA ASP A 104 7.94 -8.51 4.12
C ASP A 104 8.16 -7.25 4.96
N GLY A 105 7.84 -6.08 4.39
CA GLY A 105 7.95 -4.77 5.03
C GLY A 105 9.34 -4.15 4.96
N TRP A 106 10.35 -4.89 4.49
CA TRP A 106 11.75 -4.46 4.48
C TRP A 106 12.27 -4.36 3.05
N ALA A 107 11.76 -3.36 2.34
CA ALA A 107 12.19 -3.08 0.98
C ALA A 107 13.70 -2.76 0.93
N ALA A 108 14.35 -3.18 -0.16
CA ALA A 108 15.75 -2.85 -0.39
C ALA A 108 15.93 -1.33 -0.49
N GLU A 109 17.01 -0.81 0.09
CA GLU A 109 17.31 0.62 0.05
C GLU A 109 17.42 1.14 -1.39
N ARG A 110 16.79 2.29 -1.65
CA ARG A 110 16.84 2.98 -2.94
C ARG A 110 17.43 4.38 -2.77
N PRO A 111 18.50 4.73 -3.49
CA PRO A 111 19.11 6.05 -3.37
C PRO A 111 18.12 7.18 -3.66
N GLY A 112 17.80 7.98 -2.64
CA GLY A 112 16.92 9.14 -2.78
C GLY A 112 15.43 8.82 -2.81
N ALA A 113 15.01 7.59 -2.54
CA ALA A 113 13.61 7.20 -2.42
C ALA A 113 13.38 6.42 -1.11
N THR A 114 12.20 6.60 -0.55
CA THR A 114 11.75 5.94 0.69
C THR A 114 10.62 5.00 0.35
N PHE A 115 10.66 3.81 0.93
CA PHE A 115 9.58 2.84 0.83
C PHE A 115 8.31 3.36 1.52
N CYS A 116 7.21 3.45 0.78
CA CYS A 116 5.92 3.95 1.26
C CYS A 116 4.98 2.80 1.64
N GLY A 117 4.96 1.73 0.84
CA GLY A 117 3.99 0.64 0.99
C GLY A 117 3.90 -0.24 -0.25
N TYR A 118 2.83 -1.02 -0.32
CA TYR A 118 2.56 -1.94 -1.42
C TYR A 118 1.26 -1.59 -2.13
N LEU A 119 1.27 -1.70 -3.46
CA LEU A 119 0.08 -1.87 -4.27
C LEU A 119 -0.11 -3.36 -4.57
N VAL A 120 -1.27 -3.89 -4.24
CA VAL A 120 -1.60 -5.30 -4.41
C VAL A 120 -2.78 -5.42 -5.36
N ALA A 121 -2.56 -6.01 -6.53
CA ALA A 121 -3.66 -6.49 -7.36
C ALA A 121 -4.07 -7.85 -6.84
N ALA A 122 -5.34 -8.02 -6.49
CA ALA A 122 -5.83 -9.23 -5.84
C ALA A 122 -7.19 -9.68 -6.38
N GLU A 123 -7.43 -10.98 -6.33
CA GLU A 123 -8.73 -11.56 -6.65
C GLU A 123 -9.46 -11.96 -5.36
N PRO A 124 -10.69 -11.49 -5.10
CA PRO A 124 -11.49 -11.97 -3.99
C PRO A 124 -11.72 -13.48 -4.09
N VAL A 125 -11.50 -14.20 -2.97
CA VAL A 125 -11.80 -15.62 -2.89
C VAL A 125 -13.13 -15.82 -2.18
N ALA A 126 -14.00 -16.67 -2.74
CA ALA A 126 -15.21 -17.08 -2.05
C ALA A 126 -14.84 -17.95 -0.83
N GLY A 127 -15.52 -17.70 0.29
CA GLY A 127 -15.39 -18.49 1.53
C GLY A 127 -16.02 -19.87 1.43
#